data_AF-A0A5K0XA04-F1
#
_entry.id   AF-A0A5K0XA04-F1
#
_cell.length_a   1.000
_cell.length_b   1.000
_cell.length_c   1.000
_cell.angle_alpha   90.00
_cell.angle_beta   90.00
_cell.angle_gamma   90.00
#
_symmetry.space_group_name_H-M   'P 1'
#
loop_
_entity.id
_entity.type
_entity.pdbx_description
1 polymer ?
#
loop_
_entity_poly.entity_id
_entity_poly.type
_entity_poly.pdbx_seq_one_letter_code
_entity_poly.pdbx_strand_id
1 'polypeptide(L)' 'MAGEKSVFLVGIDESKESVYALQWTLDHFFAPFPPEARPYKLIILHAKPVATSYIGLAGP' A
#
# COMPACT_ATOMS: atom_id res chain seq x y z
N MET A 1 -1.90 -30.90 1.87
CA MET A 1 -0.81 -29.97 2.25
C MET A 1 -1.22 -28.59 1.75
N ALA A 2 -1.70 -27.70 2.62
CA ALA A 2 -1.92 -26.32 2.21
C ALA A 2 -0.53 -25.66 2.05
N GLY A 3 -0.15 -25.35 0.82
CA GLY A 3 1.11 -24.67 0.53
C GLY A 3 1.11 -23.25 1.12
N GLU A 4 2.29 -22.73 1.42
CA GLU A 4 2.46 -21.36 1.92
C GLU A 4 1.89 -20.34 0.91
N LYS A 5 0.94 -19.50 1.33
CA LYS A 5 0.37 -18.45 0.47
C LYS A 5 1.44 -17.41 0.15
N SER A 6 1.57 -17.07 -1.13
CA SER A 6 2.46 -15.99 -1.56
C SER A 6 2.04 -14.65 -0.95
N VAL A 7 3.01 -13.77 -0.68
CA VAL A 7 2.76 -12.48 -0.03
C VAL A 7 2.67 -11.36 -1.06
N PHE A 8 1.64 -10.53 -0.97
CA PHE A 8 1.51 -9.29 -1.72
C PHE A 8 1.77 -8.13 -0.76
N LEU A 9 2.86 -7.38 -0.97
CA LEU A 9 3.23 -6.22 -0.17
C LEU A 9 2.92 -4.94 -0.95
N VAL A 10 2.12 -4.04 -0.38
CA VAL A 10 1.75 -2.75 -1.00
C VAL A 10 2.23 -1.62 -0.10
N GLY A 11 3.13 -0.77 -0.61
CA GLY A 11 3.52 0.47 0.02
C GLY A 11 2.56 1.60 -0.34
N ILE A 12 2.08 2.35 0.65
CA ILE A 12 1.24 3.53 0.47
C ILE A 12 1.78 4.70 1.30
N ASP A 13 1.41 5.91 0.93
CA ASP A 13 1.67 7.14 1.70
C ASP A 13 0.36 7.94 1.86
N GLU A 14 0.43 9.21 2.23
CA GLU A 14 -0.75 10.07 2.40
C GLU A 14 -1.26 10.69 1.08
N SER A 15 -0.69 10.33 -0.08
CA SER A 15 -1.13 10.84 -1.38
C SER A 15 -2.44 10.20 -1.85
N LYS A 16 -3.21 10.91 -2.66
CA LYS A 16 -4.46 10.37 -3.23
C LYS A 16 -4.17 9.29 -4.25
N GLU A 17 -3.05 9.42 -4.94
CA GLU A 17 -2.56 8.52 -5.97
C GLU A 17 -2.22 7.15 -5.37
N SER A 18 -1.56 7.11 -4.22
CA SER A 18 -1.23 5.83 -3.55
C SER A 18 -2.48 5.13 -3.00
N VAL A 19 -3.44 5.89 -2.45
CA VAL A 19 -4.74 5.36 -2.02
C VAL A 19 -5.54 4.82 -3.21
N TYR A 20 -5.54 5.52 -4.34
CA TYR A 20 -6.20 5.05 -5.56
C TYR A 20 -5.57 3.76 -6.09
N ALA A 21 -4.24 3.67 -6.11
CA ALA A 21 -3.54 2.46 -6.52
C ALA A 21 -3.85 1.27 -5.60
N LEU A 22 -3.99 1.50 -4.29
CA LEU A 22 -4.41 0.46 -3.34
C LEU A 22 -5.82 -0.02 -3.64
N GLN A 23 -6.78 0.89 -3.84
CA GLN A 23 -8.16 0.53 -4.17
C GLN A 23 -8.22 -0.32 -5.45
N TRP A 24 -7.55 0.14 -6.51
CA TRP A 24 -7.47 -0.61 -7.76
C TRP A 24 -6.87 -2.02 -7.54
N THR A 25 -5.81 -2.13 -6.74
CA THR A 25 -5.20 -3.42 -6.41
C THR A 25 -6.18 -4.36 -5.70
N LEU A 26 -6.94 -3.86 -4.73
CA LEU A 26 -7.94 -4.64 -4.00
C LEU A 26 -9.06 -5.13 -4.93
N ASP A 27 -9.57 -4.25 -5.79
CA ASP A 27 -10.67 -4.57 -6.71
C ASP A 27 -10.28 -5.62 -7.75
N HIS A 28 -9.03 -5.65 -8.20
CA HIS A 28 -8.60 -6.52 -9.28
C HIS A 28 -7.94 -7.82 -8.80
N PHE A 29 -7.30 -7.83 -7.63
CA PHE A 29 -6.55 -8.99 -7.13
C PHE A 29 -7.18 -9.68 -5.93
N PHE A 30 -8.11 -9.03 -5.21
CA PHE A 30 -8.66 -9.58 -3.96
C PHE A 30 -10.19 -9.70 -3.95
N ALA A 31 -10.91 -8.72 -4.49
CA ALA A 31 -12.38 -8.74 -4.59
C ALA A 31 -12.93 -9.91 -5.42
N PRO A 32 -12.27 -10.39 -6.51
CA PRO A 32 -12.78 -11.52 -7.29
C PRO A 32 -12.73 -12.87 -6.57
N PHE A 33 -12.05 -12.95 -5.41
CA PHE A 33 -11.81 -14.20 -4.69
C PHE A 33 -12.46 -14.19 -3.30
N PRO A 34 -13.18 -15.25 -2.91
CA PRO A 34 -13.65 -15.39 -1.55
C PRO A 34 -12.47 -15.50 -0.57
N PRO A 35 -12.61 -15.05 0.70
CA PRO A 35 -11.50 -14.97 1.66
C PRO A 35 -10.70 -16.28 1.80
N GLU A 36 -11.40 -17.42 1.83
CA GLU A 36 -10.81 -18.76 1.94
C GLU A 36 -9.91 -19.09 0.73
N ALA A 37 -10.33 -18.68 -0.47
CA ALA A 37 -9.67 -19.02 -1.73
C ALA A 37 -8.65 -17.97 -2.21
N ARG A 38 -8.45 -16.87 -1.48
CA ARG A 38 -7.47 -15.84 -1.87
C ARG A 38 -6.08 -16.44 -2.01
N PRO A 39 -5.41 -16.35 -3.17
CA PRO A 39 -4.10 -16.96 -3.36
C PRO A 39 -2.97 -16.27 -2.58
N TYR A 40 -3.20 -15.01 -2.15
CA TYR A 40 -2.17 -14.18 -1.53
C TYR A 40 -2.55 -13.69 -0.13
N LYS A 41 -1.53 -13.49 0.72
CA LYS A 41 -1.64 -12.71 1.96
C LYS A 41 -1.28 -11.26 1.64
N LEU A 42 -2.16 -10.31 1.98
CA LEU A 42 -1.91 -8.88 1.80
C LEU A 42 -1.23 -8.27 3.02
N ILE A 43 -0.16 -7.50 2.80
CA ILE A 43 0.47 -6.64 3.80
C ILE A 43 0.49 -5.22 3.23
N ILE A 44 0.00 -4.25 4.01
CA ILE A 44 0.00 -2.82 3.64
C ILE A 44 1.02 -2.11 4.51
N LEU A 45 2.01 -1.47 3.88
CA LEU A 45 3.01 -0.66 4.56
C LEU A 45 2.69 0.82 4.33
N HIS A 46 2.32 1.53 5.39
CA HIS A 46 2.09 2.97 5.33
C HIS A 46 3.38 3.75 5.64
N ALA A 47 3.91 4.42 4.62
CA ALA A 47 5.04 5.32 4.73
C ALA A 47 4.53 6.73 5.07
N LYS A 48 4.81 7.19 6.28
CA LYS A 48 4.55 8.59 6.68
C LYS A 48 5.76 9.44 6.30
N PRO A 49 5.65 10.40 5.35
CA PRO A 49 6.78 11.26 5.02
C PRO A 49 7.19 12.07 6.25
N VAL A 50 8.50 12.15 6.50
CA VAL A 50 9.07 13.06 7.50
C VAL A 50 8.78 14.49 7.06
N ALA A 51 8.37 15.34 8.01
CA ALA A 51 8.12 16.74 7.73
C ALA A 51 9.37 17.35 7.08
N THR A 52 9.28 17.74 5.81
CA THR A 52 10.30 18.57 5.17
C THR A 52 10.30 19.89 5.93
N SER A 53 11.22 20.06 6.88
CA SER A 53 11.51 21.36 7.43
C SER A 53 12.04 22.22 6.28
N TYR A 54 11.17 23.04 5.71
CA TYR A 54 11.58 24.09 4.81
C TYR A 54 12.36 25.09 5.67
N ILE A 55 13.67 24.91 5.79
CA ILE A 55 14.56 25.98 6.22
C ILE A 55 14.55 26.97 5.07
N GLY A 56 13.60 27.89 5.09
CA GLY A 56 13.67 29.10 4.30
C GLY A 56 14.95 29.80 4.73
N LEU A 57 16.01 29.69 3.93
CA LEU A 57 17.13 30.62 3.94
C LEU A 57 16.54 31.98 3.58
N ALA A 58 15.97 32.66 4.58
CA ALA A 58 15.79 34.09 4.50
C ALA A 58 17.21 34.65 4.28
N GLY A 59 17.43 35.22 3.10
CA GLY A 59 18.66 35.94 2.78
C GLY A 59 18.88 37.12 3.74
N PRO A 60 20.08 37.72 3.71
CA PRO A 60 20.48 38.76 4.65
C PRO A 60 19.55 39.97 4.67
#